data_AF-A0A6A3VC21-F1
#
_entry.id   AF-A0A6A3VC21-F1
#
_cell.length_a   1.000
_cell.length_b   1.000
_cell.length_c   1.000
_cell.angle_alpha   90.00
_cell.angle_beta   90.00
_cell.angle_gamma   90.00
#
_symmetry.space_group_name_H-M   'P 1'
#
loop_
_entity.id
_entity.type
_entity.pdbx_description
1 polymer ?
#
loop_
_entity_poly.entity_id
_entity_poly.type
_entity_poly.pdbx_seq_one_letter_code
_entity_poly.pdbx_strand_id
1 'polypeptide(L)'
;MRSRQKEKWLKAIAEELRALEDNGVWKVVRKPRDARVLHTKWVFKTKLDAEGLIERLKARLVACGNEQEFGVNYHITFAAVIDLTSVKLILVLARKWRVPAKHGDVPNAYVKAEKEAGLTIYIHLPQGMVISEEVLKLLGVESAKELVLELQKALS
;
A
#
# COMPACT_ATOMS: atom_id res chain seq x y z
N MET A 1 1.67 -2.67 23.25
CA MET A 1 0.37 -1.98 23.00
C MET A 1 -0.65 -2.37 24.07
N ARG A 2 -0.82 -1.53 25.11
CA ARG A 2 -1.89 -1.65 26.12
C ARG A 2 -2.77 -0.40 26.03
N SER A 3 -3.84 -0.46 25.24
CA SER A 3 -4.85 0.61 25.17
C SER A 3 -6.22 -0.02 24.88
N ARG A 4 -7.29 0.56 25.44
CA ARG A 4 -8.70 0.12 25.37
C ARG A 4 -9.26 -0.08 23.94
N GLN A 5 -8.48 0.26 22.91
CA GLN A 5 -8.86 0.19 21.49
C GLN A 5 -8.06 -0.87 20.71
N LYS A 6 -7.30 -1.73 21.39
CA LYS A 6 -6.46 -2.76 20.76
C LYS A 6 -7.22 -3.62 19.74
N GLU A 7 -8.44 -4.04 20.08
CA GLU A 7 -9.28 -4.84 19.18
C GLU A 7 -9.69 -4.08 17.91
N LYS A 8 -10.01 -2.78 18.04
CA LYS A 8 -10.36 -1.94 16.89
C LYS A 8 -9.16 -1.73 15.96
N TRP A 9 -7.95 -1.61 16.51
CA TRP A 9 -6.72 -1.52 15.72
C TRP A 9 -6.37 -2.84 15.03
N LEU A 10 -6.55 -3.98 15.71
CA LEU A 10 -6.36 -5.31 15.10
C LEU A 10 -7.36 -5.54 13.96
N LYS A 11 -8.61 -5.11 14.14
CA LYS A 11 -9.62 -5.17 13.07
C LYS A 11 -9.22 -4.33 11.86
N ALA A 12 -8.74 -3.10 12.08
CA ALA A 12 -8.27 -2.23 10.99
C ALA A 12 -7.06 -2.82 10.24
N ILE A 13 -6.15 -3.50 10.95
CA ILE A 13 -5.03 -4.23 10.33
C ILE A 13 -5.54 -5.38 9.46
N ALA A 14 -6.47 -6.19 9.99
CA ALA A 14 -7.04 -7.32 9.25
C ALA A 14 -7.83 -6.88 8.01
N GLU A 15 -8.60 -5.79 8.11
CA GLU A 15 -9.31 -5.20 6.97
C GLU A 15 -8.34 -4.74 5.87
N GLU A 16 -7.23 -4.08 6.24
CA GLU A 16 -6.22 -3.63 5.28
C GLU A 16 -5.49 -4.82 4.62
N LEU A 17 -5.06 -5.82 5.41
CA LEU A 17 -4.40 -7.02 4.86
C LEU A 17 -5.32 -7.73 3.86
N ARG A 18 -6.57 -7.96 4.24
CA ARG A 18 -7.56 -8.61 3.38
C ARG A 18 -7.77 -7.80 2.09
N ALA A 19 -7.89 -6.49 2.18
CA ALA A 19 -8.04 -5.64 0.99
C ALA A 19 -6.81 -5.73 0.06
N LEU A 20 -5.60 -5.84 0.60
CA LEU A 20 -4.38 -5.97 -0.20
C LEU A 20 -4.28 -7.37 -0.85
N GLU A 21 -4.72 -8.42 -0.15
CA GLU A 21 -4.82 -9.79 -0.68
C GLU A 21 -5.87 -9.91 -1.78
N ASP A 22 -7.09 -9.39 -1.56
CA ASP A 22 -8.17 -9.35 -2.55
C ASP A 22 -7.78 -8.56 -3.81
N ASN A 23 -6.96 -7.52 -3.65
CA ASN A 23 -6.42 -6.75 -4.78
C ASN A 23 -5.21 -7.41 -5.46
N GLY A 24 -4.71 -8.54 -4.95
CA GLY A 24 -3.55 -9.24 -5.49
C GLY A 24 -2.29 -8.38 -5.48
N VAL A 25 -2.08 -7.59 -4.42
CA VAL A 25 -0.95 -6.65 -4.35
C VAL A 25 0.40 -7.37 -4.29
N TRP A 26 0.43 -8.58 -3.72
CA TRP A 26 1.65 -9.38 -3.59
C TRP A 26 1.42 -10.84 -3.88
N LYS A 27 2.54 -11.55 -4.11
CA LYS A 27 2.62 -13.01 -4.14
C LYS A 27 3.63 -13.48 -3.09
N VAL A 28 3.28 -14.52 -2.35
CA VAL A 28 4.21 -15.15 -1.40
C VAL A 28 5.22 -15.98 -2.20
N VAL A 29 6.50 -15.70 -2.02
CA VAL A 29 7.60 -16.42 -2.68
C VAL A 29 8.71 -16.75 -1.69
N ARG A 30 9.54 -17.74 -2.03
CA ARG A 30 10.75 -18.01 -1.27
C ARG A 30 11.73 -16.86 -1.45
N LYS A 31 12.37 -16.43 -0.35
CA LYS A 31 13.41 -15.39 -0.37
C LYS A 31 14.51 -15.75 -1.38
N PRO A 32 14.73 -14.94 -2.43
CA PRO A 32 15.85 -15.13 -3.34
C PRO A 32 17.17 -14.86 -2.61
N ARG A 33 18.25 -15.56 -3.00
CA ARG A 33 19.55 -15.49 -2.32
C ARG A 33 20.20 -14.11 -2.32
N ASP A 34 19.91 -13.28 -3.34
CA ASP A 34 20.52 -11.96 -3.53
C ASP A 34 19.48 -10.83 -3.65
N ALA A 35 18.23 -11.09 -3.27
CA ALA A 35 17.20 -10.06 -3.31
C ALA A 35 17.28 -9.11 -2.13
N ARG A 36 17.32 -7.80 -2.41
CA ARG A 36 17.02 -6.76 -1.40
C ARG A 36 15.54 -6.82 -1.06
N VAL A 37 15.27 -7.00 0.23
CA VAL A 37 13.92 -7.06 0.78
C VAL A 37 13.70 -5.79 1.59
N LEU A 38 12.66 -5.02 1.26
CA LEU A 38 12.30 -3.81 1.99
C LEU A 38 11.55 -4.18 3.26
N HIS A 39 11.76 -3.41 4.32
CA HIS A 39 10.93 -3.55 5.51
C HIS A 39 9.55 -2.92 5.27
N THR A 40 8.58 -3.38 6.05
CA THR A 40 7.23 -2.81 6.05
C THR A 40 6.95 -2.18 7.40
N LYS A 41 6.18 -1.09 7.42
CA LYS A 41 5.74 -0.42 8.64
C LYS A 41 4.22 -0.24 8.63
N TRP A 42 3.63 -0.33 9.81
CA TRP A 42 2.24 0.03 10.01
C TRP A 42 2.11 1.51 10.35
N VAL A 43 1.29 2.23 9.58
CA VAL A 43 0.91 3.61 9.85
C VAL A 43 -0.52 3.63 10.37
N PHE A 44 -0.69 4.13 11.59
CA PHE A 44 -1.97 4.22 12.27
C PHE A 44 -2.49 5.65 12.26
N LYS A 45 -3.72 5.84 11.84
CA LYS A 45 -4.40 7.15 11.85
C LYS A 45 -5.80 7.02 12.43
N THR A 46 -6.10 7.83 13.43
CA THR A 46 -7.45 8.01 13.95
C THR A 46 -8.16 9.07 13.12
N LYS A 47 -9.32 8.75 12.56
CA LYS A 47 -10.25 9.72 12.00
C LYS A 47 -11.25 10.11 13.08
N LEU A 48 -11.39 11.41 13.26
CA LEU A 48 -12.36 12.03 14.13
C LEU A 48 -13.52 12.55 13.28
N ASP A 49 -14.74 12.51 13.82
CA ASP A 49 -15.91 13.17 13.23
C ASP A 49 -15.87 14.70 13.49
N ALA A 50 -16.91 15.41 13.03
CA ALA A 50 -17.01 16.87 13.19
C ALA A 50 -17.12 17.28 14.67
N GLU A 51 -17.60 16.37 15.51
CA GLU A 51 -17.80 16.51 16.95
C GLU A 51 -16.54 16.13 17.75
N GLY A 52 -15.47 15.67 17.08
CA GLY A 52 -14.19 15.30 17.69
C GLY A 52 -14.16 13.90 18.33
N LEU A 53 -15.20 13.09 18.11
CA LEU A 53 -15.27 11.69 18.54
C LEU A 53 -14.62 10.77 17.50
N ILE A 54 -14.25 9.56 17.92
CA ILE A 54 -13.55 8.60 17.07
C ILE A 54 -14.54 7.94 16.11
N GLU A 55 -14.56 8.44 14.87
CA GLU A 55 -15.34 7.88 13.77
C GLU A 55 -14.74 6.57 13.26
N ARG A 56 -13.43 6.55 12.97
CA ARG A 56 -12.76 5.38 12.37
C ARG A 56 -11.28 5.29 12.71
N LEU A 57 -10.81 4.09 13.02
CA LEU A 57 -9.38 3.80 13.08
C LEU A 57 -8.93 3.25 11.74
N LYS A 58 -7.87 3.83 11.16
CA LYS A 58 -7.30 3.40 9.88
C LYS A 58 -5.88 2.93 10.09
N ALA A 59 -5.61 1.67 9.75
CA ALA A 59 -4.26 1.13 9.62
C ALA A 59 -3.91 1.10 8.13
N ARG A 60 -2.67 1.43 7.79
CA ARG A 60 -2.11 1.26 6.45
C ARG A 60 -0.78 0.54 6.55
N LEU A 61 -0.56 -0.40 5.65
CA LEU A 61 0.75 -1.02 5.48
C LEU A 61 1.53 -0.24 4.44
N VAL A 62 2.73 0.21 4.80
CA VAL A 62 3.63 0.94 3.89
C VAL A 62 4.96 0.20 3.78
N ALA A 63 5.55 0.23 2.58
CA ALA A 63 6.94 -0.19 2.40
C ALA A 63 7.86 0.95 2.88
N CYS A 64 8.97 0.61 3.52
CA CYS A 64 9.99 1.57 3.94
C CYS A 64 10.70 2.14 2.71
N GLY A 65 10.14 3.19 2.11
CA GLY A 65 10.69 3.86 0.92
C GLY A 65 12.10 4.44 1.12
N ASN A 66 12.50 4.70 2.37
CA ASN A 66 13.85 5.12 2.71
C ASN A 66 14.93 4.05 2.45
N GLU A 67 14.53 2.79 2.25
CA GLU A 67 15.41 1.69 1.89
C GLU A 67 15.45 1.44 0.37
N GLN A 68 14.68 2.20 -0.41
CA GLN A 68 14.67 2.10 -1.86
C GLN A 68 15.90 2.77 -2.47
N GLU A 69 16.55 2.07 -3.39
CA GLU A 69 17.70 2.57 -4.13
C GLU A 69 17.34 2.81 -5.59
N PHE A 70 17.71 3.98 -6.11
CA PHE A 70 17.53 4.34 -7.51
C PHE A 70 18.28 3.33 -8.40
N GLY A 71 17.62 2.83 -9.44
CA GLY A 71 18.17 1.80 -10.31
C GLY A 71 17.99 0.36 -9.82
N VAL A 72 17.52 0.16 -8.58
CA VAL A 72 17.25 -1.16 -7.99
C VAL A 72 15.78 -1.34 -7.65
N ASN A 73 15.16 -0.34 -7.01
CA ASN A 73 13.77 -0.43 -6.53
C ASN A 73 12.83 0.52 -7.27
N TYR A 74 13.36 1.49 -8.00
CA TYR A 74 12.62 2.38 -8.89
C TYR A 74 13.60 2.95 -9.94
N HIS A 75 13.13 3.15 -11.16
CA HIS A 75 13.91 3.84 -12.20
C HIS A 75 13.41 5.28 -12.40
N ILE A 76 12.18 5.59 -12.00
CA ILE A 76 11.56 6.91 -12.17
C ILE A 76 10.65 7.24 -10.98
N THR A 77 10.78 8.46 -10.45
CA THR A 77 9.91 8.94 -9.37
C THR A 77 8.70 9.63 -9.98
N PHE A 78 7.66 8.87 -10.33
CA PHE A 78 6.40 9.47 -10.79
C PHE A 78 5.59 10.01 -9.60
N ALA A 79 5.71 11.31 -9.32
CA ALA A 79 4.72 12.02 -8.55
C ALA A 79 3.63 12.52 -9.50
N ALA A 80 2.45 11.88 -9.49
CA ALA A 80 1.29 12.33 -10.26
C ALA A 80 0.68 13.59 -9.61
N VAL A 81 1.46 14.67 -9.54
CA VAL A 81 0.98 15.97 -9.06
C VAL A 81 0.54 16.74 -10.29
N ILE A 82 -0.78 16.94 -10.41
CA ILE A 82 -1.30 17.84 -11.44
C ILE A 82 -0.79 19.25 -11.16
N ASP A 83 -0.17 19.88 -12.16
CA ASP A 83 0.27 21.26 -12.02
C ASP A 83 -0.94 22.19 -11.85
N LEU A 84 -0.79 23.22 -11.02
CA LEU A 84 -1.87 24.17 -10.72
C LEU A 84 -2.30 24.93 -11.99
N THR A 85 -1.41 25.14 -12.95
CA THR A 85 -1.73 25.76 -14.24
C THR A 85 -2.69 24.89 -15.04
N SER A 86 -2.47 23.58 -15.06
CA SER A 86 -3.37 22.60 -15.70
C SER A 86 -4.74 22.59 -15.04
N VAL A 87 -4.81 22.66 -13.70
CA VAL A 87 -6.07 22.78 -12.97
C VAL A 87 -6.81 24.06 -13.35
N LYS A 88 -6.11 25.20 -13.38
CA LYS A 88 -6.69 26.49 -13.79
C LYS A 88 -7.22 26.43 -15.22
N LEU A 89 -6.47 25.83 -16.15
CA LEU A 89 -6.89 25.66 -17.54
C LEU A 89 -8.17 24.84 -17.65
N ILE A 90 -8.26 23.71 -16.94
CA ILE A 90 -9.46 22.86 -16.89
C ILE A 90 -10.66 23.66 -16.37
N LEU A 91 -10.50 24.44 -15.30
CA LEU A 91 -11.57 25.27 -14.74
C LEU A 91 -12.02 26.39 -15.70
N VAL A 92 -11.07 27.04 -16.39
CA VAL A 92 -11.36 28.06 -17.41
C VAL A 92 -12.14 27.45 -18.58
N LEU A 93 -11.74 26.26 -19.05
CA LEU A 93 -12.45 25.53 -20.10
C LEU A 93 -13.85 25.11 -19.67
N ALA A 94 -13.99 24.58 -18.45
CA ALA A 94 -15.29 24.24 -17.87
C ALA A 94 -16.22 25.46 -17.82
N ARG A 95 -15.69 26.62 -17.43
CA ARG A 95 -16.46 27.88 -17.43
C ARG A 95 -16.83 28.32 -18.86
N LYS A 96 -15.90 28.26 -19.81
CA LYS A 96 -16.11 28.65 -21.21
C LYS A 96 -17.19 27.78 -21.87
N TRP A 97 -17.19 26.47 -21.59
CA TRP A 97 -18.14 25.51 -22.17
C TRP A 97 -19.39 25.31 -21.31
N ARG A 98 -19.53 26.05 -20.20
CA ARG A 98 -20.66 25.94 -19.26
C ARG A 98 -20.89 24.51 -18.74
N VAL A 99 -19.80 23.76 -18.54
CA VAL A 99 -19.85 22.41 -17.97
C VAL A 99 -19.59 22.50 -16.46
N PRO A 100 -20.41 21.86 -15.60
CA PRO A 100 -20.16 21.84 -14.17
C PRO A 100 -18.90 21.01 -13.85
N ALA A 101 -17.90 21.64 -13.24
CA ALA A 101 -16.73 20.95 -12.71
C ALA A 101 -17.04 20.34 -11.33
N LYS A 102 -16.69 19.07 -11.13
CA LYS A 102 -16.76 18.39 -9.84
C LYS A 102 -15.40 17.78 -9.53
N HIS A 103 -14.96 17.86 -8.28
CA HIS A 103 -13.77 17.17 -7.81
C HIS A 103 -14.18 15.83 -7.17
N GLY A 104 -13.38 14.78 -7.38
CA GLY A 104 -13.55 13.48 -6.75
C GLY A 104 -12.21 12.97 -6.26
N ASP A 105 -12.14 12.59 -4.98
CA ASP A 105 -11.00 11.86 -4.43
C ASP A 105 -11.20 10.37 -4.73
N VAL A 106 -10.22 9.73 -5.37
CA VAL A 106 -10.29 8.29 -5.65
C VAL A 106 -9.60 7.56 -4.50
N PRO A 107 -10.35 6.85 -3.63
CA PRO A 107 -9.74 6.05 -2.59
C PRO A 107 -8.88 4.94 -3.22
N ASN A 108 -7.67 4.77 -2.67
CA ASN A 108 -6.72 3.73 -3.08
C ASN A 108 -6.21 3.86 -4.54
N ALA A 109 -6.14 5.08 -5.09
CA ALA A 109 -5.63 5.32 -6.45
C ALA A 109 -4.25 4.67 -6.72
N TYR A 110 -3.39 4.61 -5.69
CA TYR A 110 -2.06 4.02 -5.79
C TYR A 110 -2.06 2.49 -5.98
N VAL A 111 -3.02 1.78 -5.40
CA VAL A 111 -3.14 0.30 -5.51
C VAL A 111 -3.55 -0.13 -6.93
N LYS A 112 -4.07 0.80 -7.73
CA LYS A 112 -4.45 0.56 -9.14
C LYS A 112 -3.34 0.87 -10.14
N ALA A 113 -2.26 1.51 -9.72
CA ALA A 113 -1.12 1.76 -10.59
C ALA A 113 -0.33 0.45 -10.76
N GLU A 114 -0.09 0.06 -12.02
CA GLU A 114 0.82 -1.04 -12.32
C GLU A 114 2.25 -0.67 -11.88
N LYS A 115 2.99 -1.65 -11.38
CA LYS A 115 4.42 -1.47 -11.10
C LYS A 115 5.17 -1.19 -12.40
N GLU A 116 6.30 -0.47 -12.30
CA GLU A 116 7.21 -0.31 -13.43
C GLU A 116 7.61 -1.69 -14.00
N ALA A 117 7.47 -1.85 -15.32
CA ALA A 117 7.77 -3.10 -15.98
C ALA A 117 9.26 -3.46 -15.80
N GLY A 118 9.54 -4.65 -15.25
CA GLY A 118 10.90 -5.15 -15.03
C GLY A 118 11.48 -4.93 -13.63
N LEU A 119 10.79 -4.20 -12.74
CA LEU A 119 11.21 -4.02 -11.34
C LEU A 119 10.51 -5.03 -10.43
N THR A 120 11.31 -5.85 -9.76
CA THR A 120 10.81 -6.82 -8.77
C THR A 120 11.16 -6.34 -7.37
N ILE A 121 10.15 -5.90 -6.64
CA ILE A 121 10.30 -5.42 -5.26
C ILE A 121 9.84 -6.52 -4.31
N TYR A 122 10.72 -6.89 -3.39
CA TYR A 122 10.41 -7.82 -2.31
C TYR A 122 10.22 -7.06 -1.01
N ILE A 123 9.21 -7.44 -0.23
CA ILE A 123 8.98 -6.89 1.11
C ILE A 123 8.92 -8.02 2.14
N HIS A 124 9.30 -7.69 3.38
CA HIS A 124 9.17 -8.60 4.50
C HIS A 124 7.70 -8.86 4.82
N LEU A 125 7.41 -10.06 5.35
CA LEU A 125 6.07 -10.38 5.82
C LEU A 125 5.68 -9.39 6.93
N PRO A 126 4.56 -8.68 6.78
CA PRO A 126 4.14 -7.70 7.75
C PRO A 126 3.72 -8.38 9.05
N GLN A 127 3.99 -7.73 10.17
CA GLN A 127 3.55 -8.22 11.48
C GLN A 127 2.03 -8.36 11.51
N GLY A 128 1.55 -9.56 11.86
CA GLY A 128 0.13 -9.90 11.92
C GLY A 128 -0.38 -10.72 10.72
N MET A 129 0.43 -10.92 9.68
CA MET A 129 0.11 -11.84 8.60
C MET A 129 0.31 -13.29 9.06
N VAL A 130 -0.70 -14.13 8.87
CA VAL A 130 -0.64 -15.56 9.14
C VAL A 130 -0.49 -16.28 7.81
N ILE A 131 0.59 -17.05 7.65
CA ILE A 131 0.81 -17.89 6.47
C ILE A 131 0.32 -19.30 6.76
N SER A 132 -0.54 -19.82 5.90
CA SER A 132 -1.03 -21.19 5.99
C SER A 132 0.11 -22.20 5.78
N GLU A 133 0.07 -23.31 6.50
CA GLU A 133 1.05 -24.40 6.36
C GLU A 133 1.08 -25.00 4.95
N GLU A 134 -0.03 -24.91 4.22
CA GLU A 134 -0.13 -25.30 2.81
C GLU A 134 0.82 -24.50 1.92
N VAL A 135 0.93 -23.18 2.16
CA VAL A 135 1.83 -22.30 1.40
C VAL A 135 3.29 -22.60 1.72
N LEU A 136 3.59 -22.92 2.98
CA LEU A 136 4.92 -23.37 3.40
C LEU A 136 5.33 -24.68 2.70
N LYS A 137 4.41 -25.66 2.64
CA LYS A 137 4.63 -26.94 1.94
C LYS A 137 4.78 -26.76 0.44
N LEU A 138 3.95 -25.93 -0.19
CA LEU A 138 4.03 -25.64 -1.63
C LEU A 138 5.36 -25.00 -2.02
N LEU A 139 5.92 -24.15 -1.15
CA LEU A 139 7.20 -23.49 -1.39
C LEU A 139 8.40 -24.31 -0.89
N GLY A 140 8.16 -25.44 -0.20
CA GLY A 140 9.20 -26.31 0.35
C GLY A 140 10.04 -25.63 1.44
N VAL A 141 9.42 -24.80 2.26
CA VAL A 141 10.09 -23.97 3.27
C VAL A 141 9.61 -24.35 4.68
N GLU A 142 10.54 -24.53 5.62
CA GLU A 142 10.24 -24.94 7.00
C GLU A 142 9.87 -23.75 7.91
N SER A 143 10.25 -22.53 7.54
CA SER A 143 9.98 -21.32 8.32
C SER A 143 9.46 -20.15 7.50
N ALA A 144 8.43 -19.46 8.01
CA ALA A 144 7.92 -18.22 7.44
C ALA A 144 8.98 -17.09 7.33
N LYS A 145 10.12 -17.22 8.02
CA LYS A 145 11.26 -16.28 7.94
C LYS A 145 12.00 -16.35 6.61
N GLU A 146 11.89 -17.46 5.88
CA GLU A 146 12.48 -17.65 4.55
C GLU A 146 11.52 -17.22 3.43
N LEU A 147 10.34 -16.72 3.79
CA LEU A 147 9.37 -16.18 2.84
C LEU A 147 9.53 -14.67 2.71
N VAL A 148 9.21 -14.17 1.52
CA VAL A 148 9.07 -12.75 1.23
C VAL A 148 7.82 -12.54 0.38
N LEU A 149 7.30 -11.32 0.39
CA LEU A 149 6.20 -10.93 -0.47
C LEU A 149 6.77 -10.22 -1.70
N GLU A 150 6.52 -10.76 -2.87
CA GLU A 150 6.85 -10.11 -4.14
C GLU A 150 5.70 -9.19 -4.54
N LEU A 151 5.95 -7.88 -4.61
CA LEU A 151 4.95 -6.91 -5.02
C LEU A 151 4.60 -7.07 -6.51
N GLN A 152 3.32 -7.27 -6.78
CA GLN A 152 2.74 -7.26 -8.13
C GLN A 152 2.21 -5.88 -8.49
N LYS A 153 1.82 -5.09 -7.48
CA LYS A 153 1.34 -3.72 -7.61
C LYS A 153 2.07 -2.82 -6.63
N ALA A 154 1.97 -1.52 -6.85
CA ALA A 154 2.59 -0.57 -5.96
C ALA A 154 1.91 -0.62 -4.56
N LEU A 155 2.72 -0.65 -3.49
CA LEU A 155 2.28 -0.40 -2.11
C LEU A 155 2.58 1.05 -1.65
N SER A 156 1.59 1.72 -1.02
CA SER A 156 1.67 3.15 -0.63
C SER A 156 2.74 3.46 0.40
#